data_AF-A0A6V7WM55-F1
#
_entry.id   AF-A0A6V7WM55-F1
#
_cell.length_a   1.000
_cell.length_b   1.000
_cell.length_c   1.000
_cell.angle_alpha   90.00
_cell.angle_beta   90.00
_cell.angle_gamma   90.00
#
_symmetry.space_group_name_H-M   'P 1'
#
loop_
_entity.id
_entity.type
_entity.pdbx_description
1 polymer ?
#
loop_
_entity_poly.entity_id
_entity_poly.type
_entity_poly.pdbx_seq_one_letter_code
_entity_poly.pdbx_strand_id
1 'polypeptide(L)' 'MPYSFEPKETVSKEVHHKFIFMVNTDASEFYIRLMNGEPDENKYIGITAYGLFVNFTENTITTYTMDGL' A
#
# COMPACT_ATOMS: atom_id res chain seq x y z
N MET A 1 8.57 -6.11 7.43
CA MET A 1 9.43 -6.06 6.23
C MET A 1 8.61 -5.47 5.09
N PRO A 2 9.12 -4.48 4.33
CA PRO A 2 8.39 -3.95 3.20
C PRO A 2 8.39 -4.95 2.04
N TYR A 3 7.22 -5.26 1.51
CA TYR A 3 7.05 -6.02 0.26
C TYR A 3 6.59 -5.05 -0.82
N SER A 4 7.21 -5.13 -2.01
CA SER A 4 6.82 -4.34 -3.17
C SER A 4 6.47 -5.27 -4.32
N PHE A 5 5.32 -5.01 -4.94
CA PHE A 5 4.81 -5.71 -6.11
C PHE A 5 4.54 -4.69 -7.19
N GLU A 6 5.10 -4.92 -8.37
CA GLU A 6 4.90 -4.09 -9.55
C GLU A 6 3.95 -4.83 -10.51
N PRO A 7 2.72 -4.32 -10.73
CA PRO A 7 1.84 -4.87 -11.74
C PRO A 7 2.50 -4.77 -13.12
N LYS A 8 2.54 -5.87 -13.88
CA LYS A 8 3.10 -5.89 -15.25
C LYS A 8 2.25 -5.15 -16.27
N GLU A 9 0.98 -4.91 -15.95
CA GLU A 9 0.04 -4.20 -16.79
C GLU A 9 -0.21 -2.82 -16.19
N THR A 10 -0.24 -1.79 -17.03
CA THR A 10 -0.72 -0.47 -16.61
C THR A 10 -2.08 -0.66 -15.99
N VAL A 11 -2.22 -0.31 -14.70
CA VAL A 11 -3.48 -0.43 -13.96
C VAL A 11 -4.53 0.38 -14.71
N SER A 12 -5.33 -0.29 -15.54
CA SER A 12 -6.46 0.33 -16.23
C SER A 12 -7.61 0.45 -15.23
N LYS A 13 -8.65 1.22 -15.57
CA LYS A 13 -9.80 1.50 -14.67
C LYS A 13 -10.56 0.25 -14.20
N GLU A 14 -10.20 -0.95 -14.66
CA GLU A 14 -10.90 -2.20 -14.41
C GLU A 14 -10.05 -3.26 -13.67
N VAL A 15 -8.82 -2.92 -13.24
CA VAL A 15 -7.96 -3.89 -12.56
C VAL A 15 -8.22 -3.89 -11.05
N HIS A 16 -8.67 -5.03 -10.53
CA HIS A 16 -8.87 -5.25 -9.09
C HIS A 16 -7.70 -6.05 -8.50
N HIS A 17 -6.91 -5.42 -7.61
CA HIS A 17 -5.86 -6.12 -6.86
C HIS A 17 -6.38 -6.59 -5.51
N LYS A 18 -6.21 -7.89 -5.21
CA LYS A 18 -6.53 -8.49 -3.91
C LYS A 18 -5.24 -8.85 -3.18
N PHE A 19 -5.06 -8.29 -1.99
CA PHE A 19 -3.95 -8.63 -1.09
C PHE A 19 -4.46 -9.55 0.02
N ILE A 20 -3.82 -10.71 0.18
CA ILE A 20 -4.07 -11.64 1.28
C ILE A 20 -2.73 -11.95 1.91
N PHE A 21 -2.58 -11.68 3.20
CA PHE A 21 -1.40 -11.99 3.98
C PHE A 21 -1.80 -12.35 5.40
N MET A 22 -0.94 -13.10 6.07
CA MET A 22 -1.07 -13.39 7.49
C MET A 22 -0.25 -12.36 8.26
N VAL A 23 -0.78 -11.95 9.41
CA VAL A 23 -0.11 -11.05 10.32
C VAL A 23 0.29 -11.84 11.56
N ASN A 24 1.47 -11.56 12.12
CA ASN A 24 1.89 -12.18 13.36
C ASN A 24 0.95 -11.80 14.52
N THR A 25 0.80 -12.68 15.50
CA THR A 25 -0.08 -12.47 16.65
C THR A 25 0.31 -11.27 17.51
N ASP A 26 1.56 -10.81 17.42
CA ASP A 26 2.14 -9.69 18.17
C ASP A 26 2.31 -8.42 17.32
N ALA A 27 1.81 -8.41 16.08
CA ALA A 27 1.93 -7.23 15.23
C ALA A 27 1.09 -6.07 15.76
N SER A 28 1.67 -4.88 15.74
CA SER A 28 1.00 -3.63 16.12
C SER A 28 0.30 -2.93 14.96
N GLU A 29 0.81 -3.08 13.74
CA GLU A 29 0.32 -2.36 12.55
C GLU A 29 0.77 -2.99 11.22
N PHE A 30 0.09 -2.61 10.13
CA PHE A 30 0.60 -2.77 8.76
C PHE A 30 0.11 -1.63 7.84
N TYR A 31 0.79 -1.49 6.69
CA TYR A 31 0.39 -0.55 5.64
C TYR A 31 0.32 -1.23 4.28
N ILE A 32 -0.65 -0.82 3.46
CA ILE A 32 -0.73 -1.12 2.03
C ILE A 32 -0.70 0.22 1.30
N ARG A 33 0.21 0.36 0.31
CA ARG A 33 0.37 1.59 -0.46
C ARG A 33 0.36 1.26 -1.95
N LEU A 34 -0.48 1.95 -2.70
CA LEU A 34 -0.41 2.02 -4.16
C LEU A 34 0.36 3.28 -4.51
N MET A 35 1.52 3.12 -5.12
CA MET A 35 2.44 4.21 -5.42
C MET A 35 2.48 4.45 -6.93
N ASN A 36 2.49 5.73 -7.31
CA ASN A 36 2.91 6.17 -8.63
C ASN A 36 4.44 6.28 -8.59
N GLY A 37 5.14 5.44 -9.35
CA GLY A 37 6.60 5.48 -9.42
C GLY A 37 7.10 5.21 -10.83
N GLU A 38 8.17 5.91 -11.20
CA GLU A 38 9.03 5.48 -12.31
C GLU A 38 10.07 4.48 -11.73
N PRO A 39 10.33 3.37 -12.42
CA PRO A 39 10.98 2.18 -11.84
C PRO A 39 12.48 2.32 -11.50
N ASP A 40 13.15 3.43 -11.85
CA ASP A 40 14.56 3.30 -12.19
C ASP A 40 15.59 3.40 -11.05
N GLU A 41 15.26 3.87 -9.83
CA GLU A 41 16.29 3.95 -8.77
C GLU A 41 15.87 3.47 -7.38
N ASN A 42 14.58 3.52 -7.02
CA ASN A 42 14.14 3.04 -5.70
C ASN A 42 12.64 2.69 -5.65
N LYS A 43 12.33 1.40 -5.63
CA LYS A 43 10.97 0.82 -5.53
C LYS A 43 10.22 1.11 -4.20
N TYR A 44 10.85 1.84 -3.27
CA TYR A 44 10.24 2.35 -2.04
C TYR A 44 10.09 3.88 -2.02
N ILE A 45 10.58 4.57 -3.05
CA ILE A 45 10.44 6.02 -3.23
C ILE A 45 9.47 6.21 -4.40
N GLY A 46 8.19 6.34 -4.08
CA GLY A 46 7.14 6.68 -5.03
C GLY A 46 6.12 7.59 -4.37
N ILE A 47 5.41 8.37 -5.17
CA ILE A 47 4.32 9.20 -4.64
C ILE A 47 3.15 8.26 -4.35
N THR A 48 2.70 8.19 -3.09
CA THR A 48 1.58 7.30 -2.73
C THR A 48 0.29 7.88 -3.28
N ALA A 49 -0.30 7.22 -4.27
CA ALA A 49 -1.59 7.59 -4.86
C ALA A 49 -2.74 7.28 -3.90
N TYR A 50 -2.70 6.07 -3.32
CA TYR A 50 -3.67 5.56 -2.36
C TYR A 50 -2.97 4.75 -1.28
N GLY A 51 -3.45 4.85 -0.04
CA GLY A 51 -2.92 4.02 1.03
C GLY A 51 -3.95 3.63 2.07
N LEU A 52 -3.65 2.51 2.74
CA LEU A 52 -4.37 1.93 3.85
C LEU A 52 -3.37 1.73 4.98
N PHE A 53 -3.70 2.23 6.16
CA PHE A 53 -2.98 1.97 7.40
C PHE A 53 -3.91 1.28 8.39
N VAL A 54 -3.46 0.17 8.96
CA VAL A 54 -4.22 -0.57 9.98
C VAL A 54 -3.38 -0.61 11.25
N ASN A 55 -3.94 -0.09 12.33
CA ASN A 55 -3.35 -0.08 13.66
C ASN A 55 -4.18 -0.99 14.57
N PHE A 56 -3.59 -2.11 15.00
CA PHE A 56 -4.25 -3.08 15.85
C PHE A 56 -4.31 -2.62 17.32
N THR A 57 -3.34 -1.82 17.76
CA THR A 57 -3.29 -1.26 19.12
C THR A 57 -4.44 -0.28 19.36
N GLU A 58 -4.73 0.55 18.37
CA GLU A 58 -5.79 1.56 18.43
C GLU A 58 -7.13 1.07 17.86
N ASN A 59 -7.13 -0.10 17.22
CA ASN A 59 -8.27 -0.67 16.49
C ASN A 59 -8.80 0.31 15.42
N THR A 60 -7.89 0.92 14.65
CA THR A 60 -8.21 1.92 13.63
C THR A 60 -7.75 1.51 12.25
N ILE A 61 -8.51 1.95 11.24
CA ILE A 61 -8.17 1.85 9.83
C ILE A 61 -8.21 3.27 9.25
N THR A 62 -7.09 3.72 8.70
CA THR A 62 -6.97 5.03 8.06
C THR A 62 -6.69 4.85 6.57
N THR A 63 -7.56 5.43 5.75
CA THR A 63 -7.38 5.52 4.29
C THR A 63 -6.94 6.93 3.90
N TYR A 64 -6.02 7.05 2.95
CA TYR A 64 -5.57 8.35 2.44
C TYR A 64 -5.39 8.33 0.92
N THR A 65 -5.61 9.49 0.31
CA THR A 65 -5.48 9.76 -1.12
C THR A 65 -4.64 11.01 -1.32
N MET A 66 -3.98 11.15 -2.48
CA MET A 66 -3.20 12.36 -2.80
C MET A 66 -4.00 13.67 -2.70
N ASP A 67 -5.32 13.65 -2.87
CA ASP A 67 -6.17 14.87 -2.79
C ASP A 67 -6.40 15.41 -1.36
N GLY A 68 -5.67 14.91 -0.36
CA GLY A 68 -5.86 15.21 1.06
C GLY A 68 -4.64 15.77 1.80
N LEU A 69 -3.68 16.37 1.09
CA LEU A 69 -2.61 17.20 1.65
C LEU A 69 -2.65 18.60 1.04
#